data_AF-A0A2H3DC45-F1
#
_entry.id   AF-A0A2H3DC45-F1
#
_cell.length_a   1.000
_cell.length_b   1.000
_cell.length_c   1.000
_cell.angle_alpha   90.00
_cell.angle_beta   90.00
_cell.angle_gamma   90.00
#
_symmetry.space_group_name_H-M   'P 1'
#
loop_
_entity.id
_entity.type
_entity.pdbx_description
1 polymer ?
#
loop_
_entity_poly.entity_id
_entity_poly.type
_entity_poly.pdbx_seq_one_letter_code
_entity_poly.pdbx_strand_id
1 'polypeptide(L)'
;MAVNAGPSILTDPPVNLLSLDGGGIRGVSELFILNETMKCIQLRKNLPITPKPCEYFDLIGGTSTGGLIAIMLGRLKMSTEEALKSYNKMSSLVFGAENRKPFYRDGWVQQRPEAVRS
;
A
#
# COMPACT_ATOMS: atom_id res chain seq x y z
N MET A 1 25.08 -11.41 -40.68
CA MET A 1 23.81 -10.92 -40.09
C MET A 1 23.82 -11.30 -38.62
N ALA A 2 23.82 -10.32 -37.72
CA ALA A 2 23.76 -10.60 -36.28
C ALA A 2 22.33 -11.02 -35.94
N VAL A 3 22.19 -12.22 -35.38
CA VAL A 3 20.94 -12.65 -34.76
C VAL A 3 20.77 -11.80 -33.50
N ASN A 4 19.71 -10.98 -33.46
CA ASN A 4 19.30 -10.32 -32.23
C ASN A 4 18.87 -11.42 -31.25
N ALA A 5 19.74 -11.76 -30.31
CA ALA A 5 19.33 -12.55 -29.15
C ALA A 5 18.28 -11.72 -28.41
N GLY A 6 17.07 -12.27 -28.30
CA GLY A 6 16.02 -11.69 -27.45
C GLY A 6 16.50 -11.55 -25.99
N PRO A 7 15.73 -10.85 -25.14
CA PRO A 7 16.14 -10.59 -23.76
C PRO A 7 16.57 -11.87 -23.05
N SER A 8 17.83 -11.86 -22.62
CA SER A 8 18.50 -12.95 -21.95
C SER A 8 18.13 -12.88 -20.47
N ILE A 9 17.09 -13.63 -20.07
CA ILE A 9 16.59 -13.68 -18.69
C ILE A 9 17.65 -14.11 -17.65
N LEU A 10 18.82 -14.56 -18.09
CA LEU A 10 19.94 -15.00 -17.26
C LEU A 10 21.00 -13.92 -17.03
N THR A 11 20.94 -12.76 -17.70
CA THR A 11 21.96 -11.70 -17.61
C THR A 11 21.43 -10.35 -17.12
N ASP A 12 20.11 -10.18 -17.04
CA ASP A 12 19.51 -8.94 -16.57
C ASP A 12 19.57 -8.86 -15.03
N PRO A 13 19.72 -7.64 -14.46
CA PRO A 13 19.65 -7.47 -13.01
C PRO A 13 18.29 -7.94 -12.47
N PRO A 14 18.24 -8.46 -11.23
CA PRO A 14 16.99 -8.93 -10.63
C PRO A 14 15.98 -7.78 -10.50
N VAL A 15 14.73 -8.06 -10.87
CA VAL A 15 13.61 -7.12 -10.80
C VAL A 15 13.05 -7.08 -9.38
N ASN A 16 12.92 -5.89 -8.80
CA ASN A 16 12.38 -5.67 -7.45
C ASN A 16 10.93 -5.19 -7.52
N LEU A 17 10.02 -5.97 -6.94
CA LEU A 17 8.58 -5.69 -6.92
C LEU A 17 8.13 -5.38 -5.49
N LEU A 18 7.36 -4.31 -5.31
CA LEU A 18 6.69 -3.97 -4.06
C LEU A 18 5.18 -4.13 -4.22
N SER A 19 4.57 -4.96 -3.37
CA SER A 19 3.12 -5.15 -3.29
C SER A 19 2.61 -4.64 -1.95
N LEU A 20 1.52 -3.88 -1.98
CA LEU A 20 0.92 -3.22 -0.82
C LEU A 20 -0.56 -3.61 -0.67
N ASP A 21 -0.94 -4.04 0.53
CA ASP A 21 -2.25 -4.60 0.79
C ASP A 21 -3.30 -3.55 1.18
N GLY A 22 -4.57 -3.88 0.93
CA GLY A 22 -5.69 -3.09 1.42
C GLY A 22 -5.85 -3.26 2.94
N GLY A 23 -5.78 -2.16 3.68
CA GLY A 23 -5.71 -2.22 5.15
C GLY A 23 -6.53 -1.16 5.89
N GLY A 24 -7.03 -0.12 5.22
CA GLY A 24 -7.62 1.03 5.90
C GLY A 24 -6.55 1.74 6.75
N ILE A 25 -6.89 2.13 7.98
CA ILE A 25 -5.93 2.74 8.92
C ILE A 25 -4.66 1.90 9.13
N ARG A 26 -4.73 0.57 8.93
CA ARG A 26 -3.57 -0.34 9.07
C ARG A 26 -2.46 -0.08 8.05
N GLY A 27 -2.74 0.68 6.97
CA GLY A 27 -1.72 1.13 6.01
C GLY A 27 -0.62 2.00 6.65
N VAL A 28 -0.87 2.60 7.81
CA VAL A 28 0.17 3.29 8.60
C VAL A 28 1.26 2.32 9.05
N SER A 29 0.88 1.11 9.47
CA SER A 29 1.84 0.06 9.89
C SER A 29 2.66 -0.43 8.70
N GLU A 30 2.03 -0.62 7.55
CA GLU A 30 2.69 -1.04 6.31
C GLU A 30 3.76 -0.01 5.88
N LEU A 31 3.42 1.28 5.89
CA LEU A 31 4.37 2.36 5.60
C LEU A 31 5.51 2.44 6.62
N PHE A 32 5.24 2.16 7.89
CA PHE A 32 6.27 2.15 8.93
C PHE A 32 7.28 1.01 8.73
N ILE A 33 6.79 -0.20 8.44
CA ILE A 33 7.63 -1.36 8.13
C ILE A 33 8.45 -1.08 6.86
N LEU A 34 7.83 -0.51 5.83
CA LEU A 34 8.53 -0.15 4.61
C LEU A 34 9.62 0.90 4.86
N ASN A 35 9.35 1.91 5.70
CA ASN A 35 10.34 2.93 6.08
C ASN A 35 11.60 2.30 6.70
N GLU A 36 11.42 1.39 7.65
CA GLU A 36 12.55 0.68 8.26
C GLU A 36 13.27 -0.23 7.26
N THR A 37 12.53 -0.83 6.32
CA THR A 37 13.10 -1.62 5.22
C THR A 37 13.98 -0.74 4.31
N MET A 38 13.53 0.47 3.95
CA MET A 38 14.30 1.41 3.13
C MET A 38 15.58 1.88 3.84
N LYS A 39 15.52 2.12 5.16
CA LYS A 39 16.71 2.41 5.97
C LYS A 39 17.68 1.23 6.02
N CYS A 40 17.18 0.01 6.14
CA CYS A 40 18.01 -1.19 6.06
C CYS A 40 18.72 -1.31 4.70
N ILE A 41 18.02 -0.98 3.60
CA ILE A 41 18.61 -0.92 2.26
C ILE A 41 19.72 0.13 2.19
N GLN A 42 19.48 1.34 2.73
CA GLN A 42 20.50 2.39 2.80
C GLN A 42 21.78 1.87 3.46
N LEU A 43 21.66 1.26 4.64
CA LEU A 43 22.78 0.74 5.40
C LEU A 43 23.50 -0.39 4.65
N ARG A 44 22.76 -1.37 4.14
CA ARG A 44 23.34 -2.53 3.43
C ARG A 44 24.03 -2.16 2.12
N LYS A 45 23.53 -1.14 1.42
CA LYS A 45 24.13 -0.65 0.17
C LYS A 45 25.13 0.50 0.39
N ASN A 46 25.37 0.90 1.64
CA ASN A 46 26.23 2.02 2.02
C ASN A 46 25.89 3.32 1.26
N LEU A 47 24.59 3.64 1.19
CA LEU A 47 24.09 4.82 0.49
C LEU A 47 24.14 6.06 1.39
N PRO A 48 24.48 7.25 0.85
CA PRO A 48 24.58 8.47 1.64
C PRO A 48 23.24 8.92 2.23
N ILE A 49 22.14 8.61 1.55
CA ILE A 49 20.77 8.93 1.97
C ILE A 49 19.86 7.73 1.74
N THR A 50 18.75 7.65 2.49
CA THR A 50 17.72 6.64 2.27
C THR A 50 17.13 6.80 0.86
N PRO A 51 17.21 5.78 0.00
CA PRO A 51 16.61 5.87 -1.32
C PRO A 51 15.08 5.91 -1.19
N LYS A 52 14.43 6.60 -2.11
CA LYS A 52 12.97 6.56 -2.24
C LYS A 52 12.55 5.18 -2.77
N PRO A 53 11.35 4.69 -2.44
CA PRO A 53 10.90 3.39 -2.96
C PRO A 53 10.94 3.30 -4.49
N CYS A 54 10.60 4.36 -5.22
CA CYS A 54 10.66 4.39 -6.69
C CYS A 54 12.09 4.34 -7.27
N GLU A 55 13.13 4.52 -6.46
CA GLU A 55 14.53 4.40 -6.87
C GLU A 55 15.08 2.99 -6.63
N TYR A 56 14.35 2.15 -5.91
CA TYR A 56 14.76 0.78 -5.56
C TYR A 56 13.85 -0.29 -6.18
N PHE A 57 12.53 -0.05 -6.22
CA PHE A 57 11.54 -0.95 -6.79
C PHE A 57 11.20 -0.56 -8.22
N ASP A 58 11.30 -1.53 -9.13
CA ASP A 58 10.97 -1.36 -10.55
C ASP A 58 9.45 -1.27 -10.77
N LEU A 59 8.68 -1.93 -9.90
CA LEU A 59 7.23 -1.87 -9.87
C LEU A 59 6.71 -1.74 -8.45
N ILE A 60 5.76 -0.82 -8.26
CA ILE A 60 5.03 -0.65 -7.01
C ILE A 60 3.54 -0.79 -7.32
N GLY A 61 2.92 -1.81 -6.75
CA GLY A 61 1.50 -2.11 -6.89
C GLY A 61 0.80 -2.22 -5.53
N GLY A 62 -0.51 -2.03 -5.53
CA GLY A 62 -1.30 -2.27 -4.33
C GLY A 62 -2.79 -2.22 -4.57
N THR A 63 -3.56 -2.69 -3.59
CA THR A 63 -5.03 -2.76 -3.66
C THR A 63 -5.68 -1.87 -2.60
N SER A 64 -6.82 -1.25 -2.91
CA SER A 64 -7.53 -0.35 -1.99
C SER A 64 -6.60 0.76 -1.43
N THR A 65 -6.46 0.90 -0.12
CA THR A 65 -5.54 1.85 0.50
C THR A 65 -4.08 1.60 0.13
N GLY A 66 -3.67 0.35 -0.08
CA GLY A 66 -2.34 0.01 -0.59
C GLY A 66 -2.10 0.56 -2.00
N GLY A 67 -3.14 0.69 -2.82
CA GLY A 67 -3.08 1.35 -4.13
C GLY A 67 -2.84 2.86 -4.03
N LEU A 68 -3.45 3.52 -3.04
CA LEU A 68 -3.17 4.94 -2.76
C LEU A 68 -1.71 5.13 -2.31
N ILE A 69 -1.22 4.25 -1.45
CA ILE A 69 0.18 4.24 -1.01
C ILE A 69 1.11 3.99 -2.22
N ALA A 70 0.78 3.05 -3.10
CA ALA A 70 1.54 2.77 -4.32
C ALA A 70 1.65 4.02 -5.22
N ILE A 71 0.59 4.80 -5.36
CA ILE A 71 0.60 6.07 -6.10
C ILE A 71 1.53 7.09 -5.43
N MET A 72 1.47 7.24 -4.11
CA MET A 72 2.34 8.16 -3.36
C MET A 72 3.82 7.82 -3.57
N LEU A 73 4.16 6.55 -3.41
CA LEU A 73 5.55 6.08 -3.44
C LEU A 73 6.10 5.99 -4.86
N GLY A 74 5.32 5.47 -5.81
CA GLY A 74 5.75 5.26 -7.19
C GLY A 74 5.56 6.49 -8.06
N ARG A 75 4.31 6.95 -8.19
CA ARG A 75 3.96 8.01 -9.16
C ARG A 75 4.33 9.41 -8.66
N LEU A 76 4.08 9.71 -7.39
CA LEU A 76 4.41 11.00 -6.78
C LEU A 76 5.86 11.04 -6.25
N LYS A 77 6.56 9.91 -6.27
CA LYS A 77 7.97 9.78 -5.85
C LYS A 77 8.21 10.34 -4.45
N MET A 78 7.27 10.09 -3.54
CA MET A 78 7.41 10.46 -2.14
C MET A 78 8.40 9.52 -1.44
N SER A 79 9.14 10.04 -0.46
CA SER A 79 9.78 9.19 0.54
C SER A 79 8.72 8.46 1.37
N THR A 80 9.14 7.40 2.06
CA THR A 80 8.29 6.68 3.03
C THR A 80 7.78 7.60 4.15
N GLU A 81 8.57 8.58 4.56
CA GLU A 81 8.21 9.56 5.59
C GLU A 81 7.17 10.58 5.09
N GLU A 82 7.34 11.07 3.87
CA GLU A 82 6.38 11.97 3.21
C GLU A 82 5.04 11.26 2.97
N ALA A 83 5.09 10.00 2.52
CA ALA A 83 3.91 9.16 2.35
C ALA A 83 3.23 8.87 3.69
N LEU A 84 3.98 8.56 4.75
CA LEU A 84 3.43 8.34 6.09
C LEU A 84 2.70 9.58 6.62
N LYS A 85 3.29 10.77 6.48
CA LYS A 85 2.67 12.03 6.88
C LYS A 85 1.38 12.30 6.09
N SER A 86 1.43 12.08 4.77
CA SER A 86 0.29 12.32 3.88
C SER A 86 -0.84 11.31 4.12
N TYR A 87 -0.49 10.04 4.30
CA TYR A 87 -1.44 8.96 4.59
C TYR A 87 -2.11 9.16 5.95
N ASN A 88 -1.35 9.51 6.99
CA ASN A 88 -1.92 9.83 8.30
C ASN A 88 -2.98 10.93 8.21
N LYS A 89 -2.66 12.04 7.53
CA LYS A 89 -3.61 13.15 7.31
C LYS A 89 -4.85 12.73 6.52
N MET A 90 -4.70 11.88 5.51
CA MET A 90 -5.83 11.37 4.73
C MET A 90 -6.68 10.39 5.54
N SER A 91 -6.04 9.47 6.25
CA SER A 91 -6.69 8.42 7.02
C SER A 91 -7.51 8.98 8.18
N SER A 92 -7.09 10.10 8.81
CA SER A 92 -7.88 10.74 9.86
C SER A 92 -9.17 11.35 9.31
N LEU A 93 -9.14 11.89 8.09
CA LEU A 93 -10.32 12.41 7.41
C LEU A 93 -11.25 11.28 6.95
N VAL A 94 -10.71 10.19 6.40
CA VAL A 94 -11.53 9.10 5.83
C VAL A 94 -12.09 8.18 6.93
N PHE A 95 -11.31 7.89 7.97
CA PHE A 95 -11.67 6.94 9.04
C PHE A 95 -11.97 7.62 10.38
N GLY A 96 -12.19 8.95 10.35
CA GLY A 96 -12.62 9.74 11.51
C GLY A 96 -13.90 9.21 12.15
N ALA A 97 -14.09 9.47 13.44
CA ALA A 97 -15.24 8.98 14.22
C ALA A 97 -16.58 9.46 13.64
N GLU A 98 -16.58 10.66 13.07
CA GLU A 98 -17.68 11.30 12.36
C GLU A 98 -18.09 10.56 11.07
N ASN A 99 -17.18 9.80 10.47
CA ASN A 99 -17.41 9.03 9.24
C ASN A 99 -17.68 7.54 9.51
N ARG A 100 -17.70 7.11 10.78
CA ARG A 100 -18.13 5.75 11.14
C ARG A 100 -19.65 5.66 10.99
N LYS A 101 -20.11 4.99 9.94
CA LYS A 101 -21.51 4.57 9.86
C LYS A 101 -21.80 3.60 11.02
N PRO A 102 -22.84 3.81 11.83
CA PRO A 102 -23.30 2.80 12.77
C PRO A 102 -23.59 1.52 11.98
N PHE A 103 -22.98 0.40 12.40
CA PHE A 103 -23.14 -0.92 11.78
C PHE A 103 -24.62 -1.37 11.67
N TYR A 104 -25.52 -0.76 12.44
CA TYR A 104 -26.95 -1.04 12.46
C TYR A 104 -27.79 -0.38 11.36
N ARG A 105 -27.19 0.30 10.37
CA ARG A 105 -27.97 1.03 9.34
C ARG A 105 -28.27 0.27 8.05
N ASP A 106 -27.76 -0.95 7.90
CA ASP A 106 -28.00 -1.77 6.70
C ASP A 106 -28.94 -2.96 7.04
N GLY A 107 -30.20 -2.63 7.35
CA GLY A 107 -31.40 -3.27 6.79
C GLY A 107 -31.69 -4.79 6.88
N TRP A 108 -30.85 -5.64 7.48
CA TRP A 108 -31.11 -7.10 7.53
C TRP A 108 -31.67 -7.59 8.87
N VAL A 109 -32.69 -6.89 9.40
CA VAL A 109 -33.60 -7.52 10.38
C VAL A 109 -34.89 -7.85 9.65
N GLN A 110 -34.92 -9.03 9.04
CA GLN A 110 -36.16 -9.66 8.60
C GLN A 110 -37.00 -9.91 9.86
N GLN A 111 -38.02 -9.09 10.11
CA GLN A 111 -39.03 -9.37 11.12
C GLN A 111 -39.68 -10.72 10.74
N ARG A 112 -39.44 -11.76 11.53
CA ARG A 112 -40.16 -13.04 11.40
C ARG A 112 -41.62 -12.79 11.80
N PRO A 113 -42.62 -13.06 10.94
CA PRO A 113 -44.01 -13.02 11.34
C PRO A 113 -44.26 -14.13 12.38
N GLU A 114 -45.01 -13.79 13.43
CA GLU A 114 -45.46 -14.76 14.42
C GLU A 114 -46.27 -15.85 13.74
N ALA A 115 -45.84 -17.10 13.91
CA ALA A 115 -46.60 -18.25 13.47
C ALA A 115 -47.88 -18.32 14.31
N VAL A 116 -49.01 -18.04 13.68
CA VAL A 116 -50.34 -18.43 14.13
C VAL A 116 -50.30 -19.91 14.49
N ARG A 117 -50.42 -20.22 15.78
CA ARG A 117 -50.79 -21.54 16.26
C ARG A 117 -52.10 -21.42 17.03
N SER A 118 -53.12 -21.93 16.34
CA SER A 118 -54.40 -22.45 16.85
C SER A 118 -54.27 -23.19 18.18
#